data_AF-A0A929ASS6-F1
#
_entry.id   AF-A0A929ASS6-F1
#
_cell.length_a   1.000
_cell.length_b   1.000
_cell.length_c   1.000
_cell.angle_alpha   90.00
_cell.angle_beta   90.00
_cell.angle_gamma   90.00
#
_symmetry.space_group_name_H-M   'P 1'
#
loop_
_entity.id
_entity.type
_entity.pdbx_description
1 polymer ?
#
loop_
_entity_poly.entity_id
_entity_poly.type
_entity_poly.pdbx_seq_one_letter_code
_entity_poly.pdbx_strand_id
1 'polypeptide(L)' 'MTTPRDTYLQDPDEQMDGLGRISSEPVQADDREEAEEKCEDLADSYGMVLEGVSQRADDWYDCNFRG' A
#
# COMPACT_ATOMS: atom_id res chain seq x y z
N MET A 1 -43.27 1.83 22.51
CA MET A 1 -42.50 0.69 23.04
C MET A 1 -41.54 0.25 21.96
N THR A 2 -40.35 -0.12 22.40
CA THR A 2 -39.06 -0.16 21.71
C THR A 2 -38.99 -1.09 20.49
N THR A 3 -38.58 -0.55 19.35
CA THR A 3 -37.80 -1.31 18.35
C THR A 3 -36.45 -0.62 18.22
N PRO A 4 -35.34 -1.18 18.75
CA PRO A 4 -34.03 -0.78 18.27
C PRO A 4 -33.87 -1.42 16.89
N ARG A 5 -33.96 -0.56 15.88
CA ARG A 5 -33.48 -0.81 14.52
C ARG A 5 -32.01 -1.26 14.57
N ASP A 6 -31.68 -2.12 13.61
CA ASP A 6 -30.37 -2.23 12.98
C ASP A 6 -29.15 -2.31 13.90
N THR A 7 -28.72 -3.53 14.22
CA THR A 7 -27.40 -3.78 14.83
C THR A 7 -26.55 -4.74 14.02
N TYR A 8 -26.82 -4.91 12.72
CA TYR A 8 -25.94 -5.68 11.85
C TYR A 8 -26.09 -5.19 10.42
N LEU A 9 -25.27 -4.23 10.04
CA LEU A 9 -24.70 -4.01 8.71
C LEU A 9 -23.67 -2.89 8.90
N GLN A 10 -22.56 -3.21 9.58
CA GLN A 10 -21.33 -2.46 9.33
C GLN A 10 -21.02 -2.71 7.87
N ASP A 11 -21.17 -1.70 7.02
CA ASP A 11 -20.76 -1.78 5.63
C ASP A 11 -19.28 -2.23 5.59
N PRO A 12 -18.95 -3.37 4.96
CA PRO A 12 -17.58 -3.87 4.91
C PRO A 12 -16.62 -2.92 4.17
N ASP A 13 -17.15 -1.93 3.46
CA ASP A 13 -16.40 -0.87 2.78
C ASP A 13 -15.72 0.12 3.76
N GLU A 14 -16.23 0.32 4.99
CA GLU A 14 -15.63 1.29 5.93
C GLU A 14 -14.34 0.79 6.60
N GLN A 15 -14.00 -0.50 6.49
CA GLN A 15 -12.71 -1.02 6.99
C GLN A 15 -11.58 -0.93 5.96
N MET A 16 -11.89 -0.53 4.72
CA MET A 16 -10.89 -0.32 3.66
C MET A 16 -10.29 1.09 3.65
N ASP A 17 -10.83 2.03 4.46
CA ASP A 17 -10.36 3.43 4.52
C ASP A 17 -9.24 3.65 5.56
N GLY A 18 -8.93 2.64 6.38
CA GLY A 18 -7.95 2.72 7.47
C GLY A 18 -6.50 2.36 7.09
N LEU A 19 -6.26 1.82 5.89
CA LEU A 19 -4.92 1.58 5.34
C LEU A 19 -4.49 2.83 4.57
N GLY A 20 -4.24 3.92 5.30
CA GLY A 20 -4.05 5.24 4.73
C GLY A 20 -3.03 5.27 3.60
N ARG A 21 -3.50 5.33 2.34
CA ARG A 21 -2.76 5.71 1.12
C ARG A 21 -1.29 5.27 1.04
N ILE A 22 -0.95 4.08 1.55
CA ILE A 22 0.32 3.45 1.23
C ILE A 22 0.07 2.78 -0.10
N SER A 23 0.36 3.50 -1.18
CA SER A 23 0.40 2.88 -2.50
C SER A 23 1.58 1.91 -2.46
N SER A 24 1.29 0.62 -2.50
CA SER A 24 2.30 -0.43 -2.54
C SER A 24 2.36 -1.00 -3.95
N GLU A 25 3.33 -0.56 -4.75
CA GLU A 25 3.53 -1.10 -6.10
C GLU A 25 4.66 -2.15 -6.07
N PRO A 26 4.40 -3.38 -6.56
CA PRO A 26 5.43 -4.41 -6.64
C PRO A 26 6.33 -4.18 -7.87
N VAL A 27 7.64 -4.19 -7.66
CA VAL A 27 8.65 -4.17 -8.72
C VAL A 27 9.44 -5.47 -8.74
N GLN A 28 9.86 -5.87 -9.93
CA GLN A 28 10.80 -6.97 -10.09
C GLN A 28 12.23 -6.43 -10.16
N ALA A 29 13.16 -6.99 -9.39
CA ALA A 29 14.57 -6.60 -9.35
C ALA A 29 15.43 -7.79 -8.94
N ASP A 30 16.67 -7.86 -9.44
CA ASP A 30 17.61 -8.93 -9.12
C ASP A 30 18.17 -8.78 -7.69
N ASP A 31 18.19 -7.56 -7.17
CA ASP A 31 18.62 -7.25 -5.81
C ASP A 31 17.88 -6.04 -5.22
N ARG A 32 18.13 -5.78 -3.94
CA ARG A 32 17.46 -4.71 -3.21
C ARG A 32 17.88 -3.31 -3.67
N GLU A 33 19.11 -3.12 -4.13
CA GLU A 33 19.59 -1.81 -4.59
C GLU A 33 18.86 -1.42 -5.88
N GLU A 34 18.74 -2.36 -6.83
CA GLU A 34 17.94 -2.17 -8.05
C GLU A 34 16.45 -1.97 -7.73
N ALA A 35 15.92 -2.68 -6.72
CA ALA A 35 14.54 -2.48 -6.26
C ALA A 35 14.32 -1.07 -5.71
N GLU A 36 15.25 -0.57 -4.89
CA GLU A 36 15.21 0.78 -4.32
C GLU A 36 15.23 1.84 -5.43
N GLU A 37 16.12 1.73 -6.42
CA GLU A 37 16.15 2.66 -7.57
C GLU A 37 14.82 2.69 -8.33
N LYS A 38 14.26 1.51 -8.67
CA LYS A 38 12.96 1.42 -9.35
C LYS A 38 11.82 2.00 -8.52
N CYS A 39 11.84 1.78 -7.21
CA CYS A 39 10.85 2.34 -6.31
C CYS A 39 11.00 3.86 -6.19
N GLU A 40 12.22 4.42 -6.18
CA GLU A 40 12.45 5.86 -6.15
C GLU A 40 11.93 6.54 -7.44
N ASP A 41 12.19 5.95 -8.60
CA ASP A 41 11.66 6.44 -9.89
C ASP A 41 10.12 6.44 -9.91
N LEU A 42 9.49 5.38 -9.39
CA LEU A 42 8.03 5.31 -9.27
C LEU A 42 7.50 6.37 -8.31
N ALA A 43 8.18 6.57 -7.16
CA ALA A 43 7.81 7.58 -6.19
C ALA A 43 7.84 9.00 -6.82
N ASP A 44 8.91 9.34 -7.55
CA ASP A 44 9.02 10.61 -8.28
C ASP A 44 7.92 10.78 -9.32
N SER A 45 7.65 9.74 -10.12
CA SER A 45 6.59 9.74 -11.13
C SER A 45 5.21 9.98 -10.53
N TYR A 46 4.97 9.48 -9.32
CA TYR A 46 3.72 9.68 -8.60
C TYR A 46 3.69 10.95 -7.74
N GLY A 47 4.81 11.68 -7.63
CA GLY A 47 4.94 12.81 -6.72
C GLY A 47 4.80 12.40 -5.25
N MET A 48 5.22 11.18 -4.92
CA MET A 48 5.22 10.59 -3.58
C MET A 48 6.65 10.43 -3.06
N VAL A 49 6.79 10.14 -1.78
CA VAL A 49 8.07 9.80 -1.13
C VAL A 49 8.13 8.29 -0.92
N LEU A 50 9.24 7.67 -1.29
CA LEU A 50 9.51 6.27 -0.95
C LEU A 50 9.80 6.17 0.56
N GLU A 51 8.94 5.47 1.31
CA GLU A 51 9.18 5.20 2.74
C GLU A 51 10.02 3.95 2.97
N GLY A 52 9.94 2.98 2.06
CA GLY A 52 10.80 1.82 2.11
C GLY A 52 10.43 0.72 1.13
N VAL A 53 11.36 -0.20 0.96
CA VAL A 53 11.23 -1.35 0.05
C VAL A 53 11.23 -2.62 0.89
N SER A 54 10.23 -3.47 0.68
CA SER A 54 10.08 -4.74 1.38
C SER A 54 10.16 -5.90 0.39
N GLN A 55 11.01 -6.89 0.65
CA GLN A 55 11.06 -8.08 -0.19
C GLN A 55 9.79 -8.91 0.01
N ARG A 56 9.15 -9.27 -1.09
CA ARG A 56 7.92 -10.07 -1.14
C ARG A 56 8.20 -11.52 -1.51
N ALA A 57 8.98 -11.72 -2.55
CA ALA A 57 9.45 -13.02 -3.07
C ALA A 57 10.84 -12.83 -3.69
N ASP A 58 11.51 -13.90 -4.14
CA ASP A 58 12.92 -13.89 -4.60
C ASP A 58 13.33 -12.59 -5.30
N ASP A 59 12.72 -12.31 -6.45
CA ASP A 59 13.03 -11.13 -7.28
C ASP A 59 11.94 -10.05 -7.21
N TRP A 60 11.04 -10.10 -6.23
CA TRP A 60 9.91 -9.17 -6.13
C TRP A 60 9.95 -8.37 -4.85
N TYR A 61 9.80 -7.06 -5.00
CA TYR A 61 9.88 -6.10 -3.91
C TYR A 61 8.65 -5.19 -3.93
N ASP A 62 7.99 -5.01 -2.79
CA ASP A 62 6.91 -4.04 -2.64
C ASP A 62 7.50 -2.67 -2.27
N CYS A 63 7.24 -1.67 -3.12
CA CYS A 63 7.60 -0.28 -2.90
C CYS A 63 6.54 0.40 -2.02
N ASN A 64 6.89 0.88 -0.84
CA ASN A 64 5.94 1.55 0.04
C ASN A 64 6.06 3.06 -0.13
N PHE A 65 5.03 3.68 -0.70
CA PHE A 65 5.00 5.13 -0.93
C PHE A 65 4.17 5.87 0.11
N ARG A 66 4.48 7.16 0.33
CA ARG A 66 3.69 8.08 1.13
C ARG A 66 3.58 9.44 0.43
N GLY A 67 2.37 9.96 0.37
CA GLY A 67 2.05 11.30 -0.15
C GLY A 67 1.70 12.32 0.93
#